data_AF-A0A938UXW6-F1
#
_entry.id   AF-A0A938UXW6-F1
#
_cell.length_a   1.000
_cell.length_b   1.000
_cell.length_c   1.000
_cell.angle_alpha   90.00
_cell.angle_beta   90.00
_cell.angle_gamma   90.00
#
_symmetry.space_group_name_H-M   'P 1'
#
loop_
_entity.id
_entity.type
_entity.pdbx_description
1 polymer ?
#
loop_
_entity_poly.entity_id
_entity_poly.type
_entity_poly.pdbx_seq_one_letter_code
_entity_poly.pdbx_strand_id
1 'polypeptide(L)'
;MIRTSRLARVGPMAAVAGAMAQSVSEDLLRFSDEIIIENGGDIYLATSKERIVGIYAGSSPLSMKVGIVIKPEDSPIGICTSSGTVGPSLSFGKADAVCILSKSAALADAAATAVGNAIREKKDIEQGLERGQMIEGVLGVLIIIGEKMGVWGGIRLIRL
;
A
#
# COMPACT_ATOMS: atom_id res chain seq x y z
N MET A 1 2.10 5.86 14.13
CA MET A 1 0.81 5.18 14.36
C MET A 1 -0.31 6.15 14.75
N ILE A 2 -0.42 6.66 15.99
CA ILE A 2 -1.57 7.52 16.39
C ILE A 2 -1.81 8.70 15.44
N ARG A 3 -0.75 9.46 15.11
CA ARG A 3 -0.83 10.59 14.18
C ARG A 3 -1.29 10.16 12.78
N THR A 4 -0.69 9.11 12.23
CA THR A 4 -0.96 8.66 10.84
C THR A 4 -2.36 8.06 10.71
N SER A 5 -2.78 7.22 11.66
CA SER A 5 -4.13 6.66 11.68
C SER A 5 -5.21 7.72 11.86
N ARG A 6 -4.93 8.84 12.56
CA ARG A 6 -5.84 9.98 12.64
C ARG A 6 -6.07 10.64 11.28
N LEU A 7 -5.04 10.77 10.44
CA LEU A 7 -5.17 11.32 9.08
C LEU A 7 -6.07 10.43 8.21
N ALA A 8 -5.92 9.10 8.34
CA ALA A 8 -6.73 8.12 7.62
C ALA A 8 -8.08 7.80 8.29
N ARG A 9 -8.37 8.38 9.46
CA ARG A 9 -9.58 8.14 10.28
C ARG A 9 -9.82 6.66 10.62
N VAL A 10 -8.77 5.94 11.00
CA VAL A 10 -8.81 4.54 11.44
C VAL A 10 -8.16 4.38 12.83
N GLY A 11 -8.32 3.20 13.43
CA GLY A 11 -7.66 2.87 14.70
C GLY A 11 -6.12 2.78 14.55
N PRO A 12 -5.33 3.07 15.61
CA PRO A 12 -3.87 3.04 15.56
C PRO A 12 -3.26 1.70 15.09
N MET A 13 -3.93 0.58 15.37
CA MET A 13 -3.46 -0.75 14.95
C MET A 13 -3.48 -0.95 13.43
N ALA A 14 -4.23 -0.15 12.69
CA ALA A 14 -4.22 -0.17 11.22
C ALA A 14 -2.93 0.42 10.61
N ALA A 15 -1.98 0.88 11.43
CA ALA A 15 -0.70 1.42 10.98
C ALA A 15 0.50 0.58 11.45
N VAL A 16 0.24 -0.54 12.15
CA VAL A 16 1.26 -1.21 12.95
C VAL A 16 2.31 -1.90 12.09
N ALA A 17 1.88 -2.56 11.01
CA ALA A 17 2.77 -3.38 10.21
C ALA A 17 3.68 -2.50 9.36
N GLY A 18 3.11 -1.47 8.72
CA GLY A 18 3.88 -0.44 8.03
C GLY A 18 4.81 0.34 8.97
N ALA A 19 4.37 0.69 10.19
CA ALA A 19 5.22 1.37 11.16
C ALA A 19 6.43 0.51 11.57
N MET A 20 6.23 -0.80 11.80
CA MET A 20 7.34 -1.70 12.12
C MET A 20 8.31 -1.86 10.94
N ALA A 21 7.80 -2.01 9.72
CA ALA A 21 8.64 -2.12 8.53
C ALA A 21 9.55 -0.90 8.35
N GLN A 22 8.98 0.29 8.49
CA GLN A 22 9.74 1.55 8.43
C GLN A 22 10.76 1.67 9.58
N SER A 23 10.35 1.41 10.82
CA SER A 23 11.24 1.54 11.99
C SER A 23 12.46 0.62 11.88
N VAL A 24 12.25 -0.64 11.44
CA VAL A 24 13.35 -1.59 11.23
C VAL A 24 14.27 -1.14 10.10
N SER A 25 13.71 -0.61 9.01
CA SER A 25 14.52 -0.10 7.91
C SER A 25 15.37 1.10 8.32
N GLU A 26 14.80 2.05 9.07
CA GLU A 26 15.52 3.25 9.54
C GLU A 26 16.72 2.87 10.42
N ASP A 27 16.59 1.82 11.23
CA ASP A 27 17.70 1.25 12.01
C ASP A 27 18.76 0.57 11.15
N LEU A 28 18.35 -0.07 10.06
CA LEU A 28 19.26 -0.82 9.18
C LEU A 28 19.95 0.06 8.13
N LEU A 29 19.43 1.25 7.84
CA LEU A 29 20.00 2.18 6.85
C LEU A 29 21.44 2.60 7.15
N ARG A 30 21.87 2.54 8.42
CA ARG A 30 23.28 2.77 8.80
C ARG A 30 24.24 1.68 8.32
N PHE A 31 23.73 0.54 7.85
CA PHE A 31 24.52 -0.61 7.40
C PHE A 31 24.37 -0.90 5.90
N SER A 32 23.28 -0.45 5.27
CA SER A 32 23.01 -0.67 3.84
C SER A 32 22.10 0.42 3.28
N ASP A 33 22.45 0.96 2.11
CA ASP A 33 21.59 1.87 1.33
C ASP A 33 20.52 1.12 0.50
N GLU A 34 20.59 -0.22 0.47
CA GLU A 34 19.65 -1.11 -0.22
C GLU A 34 18.92 -1.96 0.82
N ILE A 35 17.67 -1.63 1.11
CA ILE A 35 16.85 -2.29 2.12
C ILE A 35 15.43 -2.51 1.59
N ILE A 36 14.93 -3.72 1.79
CA ILE A 36 13.52 -4.06 1.59
C ILE A 36 13.06 -4.75 2.86
N ILE A 37 12.20 -4.10 3.63
CA ILE A 37 11.53 -4.71 4.78
C ILE A 37 10.10 -5.01 4.38
N GLU A 38 9.75 -6.29 4.32
CA GLU A 38 8.39 -6.78 4.12
C GLU A 38 7.85 -7.31 5.46
N ASN A 39 6.71 -6.78 5.87
CA ASN A 39 5.96 -7.27 7.03
C ASN A 39 4.53 -7.59 6.60
N GLY A 40 4.36 -8.76 5.96
CA GLY A 40 3.09 -9.13 5.34
C GLY A 40 2.82 -8.32 4.07
N GLY A 41 1.68 -7.62 4.02
CA GLY A 41 1.31 -6.78 2.87
C GLY A 41 2.02 -5.43 2.81
N ASP A 42 2.87 -5.12 3.80
CA ASP A 42 3.43 -3.81 4.04
C ASP A 42 4.94 -3.79 3.85
N ILE A 43 5.39 -2.94 2.93
CA ILE A 43 6.78 -2.83 2.54
C ILE A 43 7.28 -1.41 2.85
N TYR A 44 8.49 -1.32 3.42
CA TYR A 44 9.29 -0.11 3.36
C TYR A 44 10.58 -0.39 2.59
N LEU A 45 10.81 0.41 1.55
CA LEU A 45 11.84 0.15 0.55
C LEU A 45 12.76 1.37 0.44
N ALA A 46 14.05 1.13 0.64
CA ALA A 46 15.13 2.05 0.34
C ALA A 46 16.03 1.43 -0.74
N THR A 47 16.21 2.13 -1.85
CA THR A 47 17.00 1.64 -2.99
C THR A 47 17.59 2.80 -3.80
N SER A 48 18.70 2.52 -4.46
CA SER A 48 19.37 3.34 -5.48
C SER A 48 19.12 2.82 -6.90
N LYS A 49 18.37 1.72 -7.06
CA LYS A 49 18.04 1.10 -8.35
C LYS A 49 16.55 1.00 -8.54
N GLU A 50 16.10 0.95 -9.79
CA GLU A 50 14.69 0.67 -10.07
C GLU A 50 14.31 -0.73 -9.54
N ARG A 51 13.15 -0.82 -8.87
CA ARG A 51 12.59 -2.04 -8.32
C ARG A 51 11.16 -2.21 -8.81
N ILE A 52 10.73 -3.46 -8.93
CA ILE A 52 9.37 -3.83 -9.29
C ILE A 52 8.74 -4.54 -8.10
N VAL A 53 7.64 -4.00 -7.58
CA VAL A 53 6.87 -4.59 -6.48
C VAL A 53 5.65 -5.28 -7.08
N GLY A 54 5.62 -6.62 -7.03
CA GLY A 54 4.50 -7.40 -7.53
C GLY A 54 3.27 -7.29 -6.64
N ILE A 55 2.09 -7.24 -7.25
CA ILE A 55 0.82 -7.16 -6.51
C ILE A 55 0.17 -8.55 -6.44
N TYR A 56 0.05 -9.06 -5.22
CA TYR A 56 -0.75 -10.24 -4.92
C TYR A 56 -2.17 -9.83 -4.55
N ALA A 57 -3.15 -10.27 -5.34
CA ALA A 57 -4.56 -9.91 -5.21
C ALA A 57 -5.45 -11.17 -5.11
N GLY A 58 -4.96 -12.19 -4.39
CA GLY A 58 -5.73 -13.41 -4.14
C GLY A 58 -6.14 -14.14 -5.41
N SER A 59 -7.44 -14.44 -5.53
CA SER A 59 -8.05 -15.14 -6.67
C SER A 59 -8.38 -14.24 -7.86
N SER A 60 -8.13 -12.92 -7.76
CA SER A 60 -8.28 -12.01 -8.89
C SER A 60 -7.44 -12.49 -10.08
N PRO A 61 -7.95 -12.42 -11.33
CA PRO A 61 -7.15 -12.71 -12.52
C PRO A 61 -5.98 -11.74 -12.72
N LEU A 62 -5.94 -10.63 -11.98
CA LEU A 62 -4.84 -9.66 -11.99
C LEU A 62 -3.73 -9.97 -10.97
N SER A 63 -3.97 -10.93 -10.07
CA SER A 63 -3.00 -11.36 -9.06
C SER A 63 -1.70 -11.85 -9.71
N MET A 64 -0.57 -11.29 -9.28
CA MET A 64 0.77 -11.56 -9.83
C MET A 64 0.92 -11.29 -11.34
N LYS A 65 0.03 -10.47 -11.93
CA LYS A 65 0.12 -10.01 -13.33
C LYS A 65 0.45 -8.53 -13.45
N VAL A 66 0.41 -7.81 -12.34
CA VAL A 66 0.65 -6.36 -12.25
C VAL A 66 1.75 -6.10 -11.23
N GLY A 67 2.69 -5.23 -11.59
CA GLY A 67 3.71 -4.72 -10.70
C GLY A 67 3.71 -3.19 -10.65
N ILE A 68 4.14 -2.63 -9.52
CA ILE A 68 4.41 -1.20 -9.35
C ILE A 68 5.91 -0.97 -9.52
N VAL A 69 6.28 -0.09 -10.45
CA VAL A 69 7.66 0.35 -10.66
C VAL A 69 8.00 1.43 -9.64
N ILE A 70 9.01 1.17 -8.81
CA ILE A 70 9.59 2.12 -7.85
C ILE A 70 10.96 2.53 -8.36
N LYS A 71 11.12 3.83 -8.63
CA LYS A 71 12.39 4.38 -9.09
C LYS A 71 13.22 4.88 -7.90
N PRO A 72 14.54 5.02 -8.05
CA PRO A 72 15.42 5.52 -6.98
C PRO A 72 14.96 6.85 -6.38
N GLU A 73 14.45 7.78 -7.19
CA GLU A 73 13.96 9.09 -6.74
C GLU A 73 12.75 9.03 -5.82
N ASP A 74 11.99 7.93 -5.86
CA ASP A 74 10.86 7.70 -4.96
C ASP A 74 11.30 7.14 -3.62
N SER A 75 12.53 6.66 -3.50
CA SER A 75 13.12 6.11 -2.28
C SER A 75 13.37 7.19 -1.19
N PRO A 76 13.35 6.85 0.11
CA PRO A 76 12.68 5.67 0.66
C PRO A 76 11.16 5.82 0.54
N ILE A 77 10.43 4.71 0.44
CA ILE A 77 8.98 4.70 0.25
C ILE A 77 8.30 3.53 0.97
N GLY A 78 7.13 3.81 1.52
CA GLY A 78 6.19 2.82 2.00
C GLY A 78 5.23 2.40 0.89
N ILE A 79 5.10 1.09 0.69
CA ILE A 79 4.14 0.44 -0.22
C ILE A 79 3.34 -0.54 0.63
N CYS A 80 2.12 -0.16 1.01
CA CYS A 80 1.32 -0.91 1.98
C CYS A 80 0.02 -1.39 1.37
N THR A 81 -0.39 -2.60 1.71
CA THR A 81 -1.51 -3.28 1.06
C THR A 81 -2.52 -3.80 2.06
N SER A 82 -3.77 -3.37 1.91
CA SER A 82 -4.92 -3.98 2.59
C SER A 82 -5.66 -4.90 1.64
N SER A 83 -6.20 -6.01 2.16
CA SER A 83 -7.04 -6.93 1.41
C SER A 83 -8.20 -7.41 2.28
N GLY A 84 -9.37 -7.58 1.68
CA GLY A 84 -10.53 -8.23 2.29
C GLY A 84 -10.68 -9.70 1.90
N THR A 85 -9.87 -10.19 0.96
CA THR A 85 -9.94 -11.57 0.45
C THR A 85 -8.67 -12.38 0.71
N VAL A 86 -7.60 -11.73 1.18
CA VAL A 86 -6.29 -12.33 1.45
C VAL A 86 -5.81 -11.99 2.85
N GLY A 87 -5.28 -13.00 3.55
CA GLY A 87 -4.62 -12.84 4.84
C GLY A 87 -5.58 -12.94 6.04
N PRO A 88 -5.03 -13.02 7.27
CA PRO A 88 -5.83 -13.14 8.49
C PRO A 88 -6.33 -11.79 9.03
N SER A 89 -5.79 -10.69 8.52
CA SER A 89 -6.09 -9.34 9.01
C SER A 89 -7.52 -8.94 8.68
N LEU A 90 -8.23 -8.39 9.67
CA LEU A 90 -9.60 -7.95 9.50
C LEU A 90 -9.65 -6.72 8.58
N SER A 91 -10.27 -6.88 7.42
CA SER A 91 -10.73 -5.78 6.57
C SER A 91 -12.24 -5.79 6.51
N PHE A 92 -12.86 -4.61 6.59
CA PHE A 92 -14.32 -4.47 6.51
C PHE A 92 -14.82 -4.40 5.05
N GLY A 93 -13.90 -4.32 4.10
CA GLY A 93 -14.19 -4.30 2.67
C GLY A 93 -14.06 -5.66 1.99
N LYS A 94 -14.16 -5.65 0.66
CA LYS A 94 -14.05 -6.82 -0.23
C LYS A 94 -13.03 -6.63 -1.35
N ALA A 95 -12.20 -5.58 -1.29
CA ALA A 95 -11.13 -5.41 -2.26
C ALA A 95 -10.15 -6.58 -2.18
N ASP A 96 -9.67 -7.01 -3.35
CA ASP A 96 -8.66 -8.05 -3.43
C ASP A 96 -7.27 -7.51 -3.07
N ALA A 97 -6.99 -6.27 -3.48
CA ALA A 97 -5.84 -5.50 -3.03
C ALA A 97 -6.15 -4.00 -3.08
N VAL A 98 -5.78 -3.28 -2.02
CA VAL A 98 -5.67 -1.82 -2.01
C VAL A 98 -4.24 -1.48 -1.60
N CYS A 99 -3.45 -1.04 -2.57
CA CYS A 99 -2.06 -0.67 -2.37
C CYS A 99 -1.92 0.86 -2.32
N ILE A 100 -1.21 1.36 -1.31
CA ILE A 100 -0.96 2.78 -1.09
C ILE A 100 0.54 3.06 -1.09
N LEU A 101 0.92 4.14 -1.78
CA LEU A 101 2.27 4.70 -1.71
C LEU A 101 2.31 5.92 -0.79
N SER A 102 3.31 6.00 0.10
CA SER A 102 3.60 7.17 0.92
C SER A 102 5.06 7.19 1.37
N LYS A 103 5.64 8.35 1.67
CA LYS A 103 6.95 8.44 2.36
C LYS A 103 6.94 7.86 3.78
N SER A 104 5.75 7.67 4.37
CA SER A 104 5.54 7.06 5.68
C SER A 104 4.79 5.73 5.51
N ALA A 105 5.43 4.58 5.74
CA ALA A 105 4.73 3.28 5.67
C ALA A 105 3.62 3.18 6.71
N ALA A 106 3.80 3.78 7.89
CA ALA A 106 2.74 3.87 8.90
C ALA A 106 1.50 4.66 8.42
N LEU A 107 1.65 5.53 7.42
CA LEU A 107 0.53 6.25 6.80
C LEU A 107 -0.04 5.43 5.65
N ALA A 108 0.82 4.83 4.83
CA ALA A 108 0.40 3.97 3.74
C ALA A 108 -0.47 2.80 4.26
N ASP A 109 -0.08 2.11 5.33
CA ASP A 109 -0.83 1.01 5.97
C ASP A 109 -2.20 1.48 6.48
N ALA A 110 -2.22 2.61 7.22
CA ALA A 110 -3.45 3.19 7.73
C ALA A 110 -4.41 3.61 6.60
N ALA A 111 -3.88 4.23 5.55
CA ALA A 111 -4.63 4.65 4.38
C ALA A 111 -5.13 3.45 3.57
N ALA A 112 -4.33 2.39 3.43
CA ALA A 112 -4.71 1.17 2.74
C ALA A 112 -5.90 0.53 3.44
N THR A 113 -5.87 0.46 4.77
CA THR A 113 -7.00 0.01 5.58
C THR A 113 -8.22 0.92 5.41
N ALA A 114 -8.04 2.24 5.46
CA ALA A 114 -9.13 3.21 5.35
C ALA A 114 -9.84 3.17 3.98
N VAL A 115 -9.08 3.02 2.89
CA VAL A 115 -9.60 2.89 1.53
C VAL A 115 -10.18 1.49 1.32
N GLY A 116 -9.48 0.43 1.75
CA GLY A 116 -9.94 -0.96 1.69
C GLY A 116 -11.31 -1.15 2.34
N ASN A 117 -11.53 -0.56 3.51
CA ASN A 117 -12.83 -0.60 4.21
C ASN A 117 -13.99 0.05 3.44
N ALA A 118 -13.70 0.96 2.50
CA ALA A 118 -14.72 1.62 1.69
C ALA A 118 -15.12 0.80 0.45
N ILE A 119 -14.30 -0.17 0.03
CA ILE A 119 -14.54 -0.95 -1.19
C ILE A 119 -15.35 -2.20 -0.88
N ARG A 120 -16.53 -2.34 -1.47
CA ARG A 120 -17.40 -3.52 -1.34
C ARG A 120 -17.71 -4.18 -2.68
N GLU A 121 -17.71 -3.39 -3.75
CA GLU A 121 -18.02 -3.82 -5.11
C GLU A 121 -17.26 -2.98 -6.13
N LYS A 122 -17.28 -3.42 -7.40
CA LYS A 122 -16.47 -2.84 -8.49
C LYS A 122 -16.75 -1.35 -8.75
N LYS A 123 -17.96 -0.87 -8.47
CA LYS A 123 -18.33 0.54 -8.67
C LYS A 123 -17.73 1.47 -7.61
N ASP A 124 -17.27 0.93 -6.48
CA ASP A 124 -16.71 1.74 -5.38
C ASP A 124 -15.27 2.20 -5.67
N ILE A 125 -14.65 1.70 -6.75
CA ILE A 125 -13.26 2.02 -7.10
C ILE A 125 -13.04 3.53 -7.16
N GLU A 126 -13.89 4.26 -7.86
CA GLU A 126 -13.74 5.72 -8.05
C GLU A 126 -13.77 6.46 -6.71
N GLN A 127 -14.77 6.17 -5.87
CA GLN A 127 -14.86 6.72 -4.52
C GLN A 127 -13.65 6.33 -3.65
N GLY A 128 -13.11 5.12 -3.81
CA GLY A 128 -11.90 4.69 -3.11
C GLY A 128 -10.66 5.47 -3.51
N LEU A 129 -10.49 5.74 -4.80
CA LEU A 129 -9.39 6.56 -5.31
C LEU A 129 -9.49 7.99 -4.77
N GLU A 130 -10.68 8.60 -4.82
CA GLU A 130 -10.93 9.93 -4.25
C GLU A 130 -10.62 9.97 -2.75
N ARG A 131 -11.05 8.93 -2.02
CA ARG A 131 -10.79 8.83 -0.58
C ARG A 131 -9.29 8.77 -0.28
N GLY A 132 -8.53 7.99 -1.03
CA GLY A 132 -7.07 7.92 -0.88
C GLY A 132 -6.39 9.25 -1.23
N GLN A 133 -6.83 9.91 -2.31
CA GLN A 133 -6.34 11.22 -2.74
C GLN A 133 -6.54 12.32 -1.67
N MET A 134 -7.63 12.26 -0.90
CA MET A 134 -7.91 13.24 0.17
C MET A 134 -7.04 13.05 1.42
N ILE A 135 -6.31 11.94 1.57
CA ILE A 135 -5.45 11.70 2.72
C ILE A 135 -4.10 12.36 2.46
N GLU A 136 -3.80 13.43 3.21
CA GLU A 136 -2.53 14.13 3.13
C GLU A 136 -1.34 13.17 3.34
N GLY A 137 -0.40 13.19 2.39
CA GLY A 137 0.79 12.33 2.40
C GLY A 137 0.64 11.01 1.63
N VAL A 138 -0.54 10.70 1.10
CA VAL A 138 -0.72 9.63 0.10
C VAL A 138 -0.22 10.12 -1.26
N LEU A 139 0.67 9.34 -1.86
CA LEU A 139 1.32 9.66 -3.15
C LEU A 139 0.72 8.87 -4.30
N GLY A 140 0.08 7.73 -4.02
CA GLY A 140 -0.50 6.88 -5.04
C GLY A 140 -1.44 5.85 -4.43
N VAL A 141 -2.45 5.45 -5.20
CA VAL A 141 -3.49 4.50 -4.82
C VAL A 141 -3.69 3.52 -5.97
N LEU A 142 -3.68 2.23 -5.67
CA LEU A 142 -4.09 1.16 -6.57
C LEU A 142 -5.15 0.30 -5.89
N ILE A 143 -6.26 0.06 -6.56
CA ILE A 143 -7.37 -0.75 -6.06
C ILE A 143 -7.65 -1.86 -7.07
N ILE A 144 -7.72 -3.10 -6.62
CA ILE A 144 -8.11 -4.27 -7.40
C ILE A 144 -9.32 -4.93 -6.73
N ILE A 145 -10.35 -5.23 -7.54
CA ILE A 145 -11.51 -6.02 -7.13
C ILE A 145 -12.06 -6.81 -8.33
N GLY A 146 -11.95 -8.13 -8.25
CA GLY A 146 -12.15 -9.04 -9.37
C GLY A 146 -11.22 -8.70 -10.53
N GLU A 147 -11.79 -8.56 -11.73
CA GLU A 147 -11.07 -8.20 -12.95
C GLU A 147 -10.91 -6.69 -13.17
N LYS A 148 -11.37 -5.85 -12.23
CA LYS A 148 -11.31 -4.40 -12.33
C LYS A 148 -10.19 -3.84 -11.48
N MET A 149 -9.57 -2.79 -11.99
CA MET A 149 -8.49 -2.06 -11.32
C MET A 149 -8.68 -0.55 -11.53
N GLY A 150 -8.43 0.22 -10.47
CA GLY A 150 -8.33 1.68 -10.52
C GLY A 150 -6.99 2.15 -9.97
N VAL A 151 -6.51 3.28 -10.50
CA VAL A 151 -5.19 3.82 -10.17
C VAL A 151 -5.25 5.34 -10.08
N TRP A 152 -4.54 5.90 -9.11
CA TRP A 152 -4.36 7.34 -8.95
C TRP A 152 -2.95 7.68 -8.45
N GLY A 153 -2.44 8.86 -8.82
CA GLY A 153 -1.18 9.42 -8.32
C GLY A 153 0.07 8.81 -8.94
N GLY A 154 1.16 8.76 -8.19
CA GLY A 154 2.51 8.33 -8.61
C GLY A 154 2.68 6.82 -8.87
N ILE A 155 1.60 6.09 -9.12
CA ILE A 155 1.65 4.66 -9.44
C ILE A 155 2.08 4.49 -10.90
N ARG A 156 3.20 3.81 -11.12
CA ARG A 156 3.66 3.40 -12.46
C ARG A 156 3.51 1.89 -12.58
N LEU A 157 2.70 1.44 -13.53
CA LEU A 157 2.40 0.03 -13.70
C LEU A 157 3.26 -0.63 -14.76
N ILE A 158 3.60 -1.89 -14.50
CA ILE A 158 4.17 -2.81 -15.47
C ILE A 158 3.41 -4.12 -15.45
N ARG A 159 3.35 -4.80 -16.59
CA ARG A 159 2.84 -6.17 -16.70
C ARG A 159 3.95 -7.14 -16.32
N LEU A 160 3.61 -8.12 -15.49
CA LEU A 160 4.48 -9.25 -15.11
C LEU A 160 4.25 -10.47 -16.00
#